data_AF-A0A1L9B5R1-F1
#
_entry.id   AF-A0A1L9B5R1-F1
#
_cell.length_a   1.000
_cell.length_b   1.000
_cell.length_c   1.000
_cell.angle_alpha   90.00
_cell.angle_beta   90.00
_cell.angle_gamma   90.00
#
_symmetry.space_group_name_H-M   'P 1'
#
loop_
_entity.id
_entity.type
_entity.pdbx_description
1 polymer ?
#
loop_
_entity_poly.entity_id
_entity_poly.type
_entity_poly.pdbx_seq_one_letter_code
_entity_poly.pdbx_strand_id
1 'polypeptide(L)'
;MNKARQLKISLRGLEVLIKRYMNQEVTRPYEACRGFGNLVDDLVDAFHNRALLRFLLNADVDGFFEDLNRSALTYLTLLKGYHQHCDVEKTRANAYTALPLACVLAADNIPLAREIDSLMPRELEVPERRNMFVYTRVLRALATGDEQTLAMVFQEAPAACTGWFRLEEKVAVLDGLVRRDEAAFNQSLLAYLNSFEELDEDEREELSPGADDLDVEALAFVQLARKRGLALTTGHRMLPPELIEPRSRIPRDGYPAWP
;
A
#
# COMPACT_ATOMS: atom_id res chain seq x y z
N MET A 1 27.04 -7.23 -6.79
CA MET A 1 26.19 -8.38 -7.20
C MET A 1 25.26 -7.91 -8.31
N ASN A 2 24.95 -8.71 -9.35
CA ASN A 2 24.02 -8.26 -10.41
C ASN A 2 22.59 -8.12 -9.83
N LYS A 3 21.91 -6.99 -10.10
CA LYS A 3 20.54 -6.66 -9.63
C LYS A 3 19.55 -7.81 -9.86
N ALA A 4 19.54 -8.42 -11.05
CA ALA A 4 18.64 -9.54 -11.36
C ALA A 4 18.87 -10.77 -10.46
N ARG A 5 20.12 -11.02 -10.04
CA ARG A 5 20.43 -12.11 -9.10
C ARG A 5 19.92 -11.78 -7.69
N GLN A 6 20.08 -10.53 -7.26
CA GLN A 6 19.57 -10.05 -5.96
C GLN A 6 18.04 -10.20 -5.89
N LEU A 7 17.32 -9.69 -6.89
CA LEU A 7 15.86 -9.81 -6.97
C LEU A 7 15.39 -11.27 -6.92
N LYS A 8 16.07 -12.20 -7.61
CA LYS A 8 15.77 -13.65 -7.56
C LYS A 8 15.98 -14.25 -6.17
N ILE A 9 17.05 -13.85 -5.48
CA ILE A 9 17.32 -14.31 -4.10
C ILE A 9 16.23 -13.78 -3.16
N SER A 10 15.87 -12.50 -3.27
CA SER A 10 14.80 -11.89 -2.48
C SER A 10 13.46 -12.59 -2.70
N LEU A 11 13.10 -12.87 -3.97
CA LEU A 11 11.84 -13.54 -4.29
C LEU A 11 11.76 -14.91 -3.63
N ARG A 12 12.83 -15.71 -3.75
CA ARG A 12 12.90 -17.03 -3.11
C ARG A 12 12.80 -16.92 -1.59
N GLY A 13 13.44 -15.92 -0.99
CA GLY A 13 13.36 -15.64 0.45
C GLY A 13 11.93 -15.37 0.90
N LEU A 14 11.21 -14.49 0.19
CA LEU A 14 9.81 -14.17 0.46
C LEU A 14 8.89 -15.38 0.28
N GLU A 15 9.09 -16.19 -0.77
CA GLU A 15 8.29 -17.41 -0.97
C GLU A 15 8.46 -18.42 0.17
N VAL A 16 9.69 -18.57 0.68
CA VAL A 16 9.98 -19.41 1.84
C VAL A 16 9.33 -18.84 3.11
N LEU A 17 9.44 -17.53 3.33
CA LEU A 17 8.85 -16.84 4.47
C LEU A 17 7.33 -16.99 4.48
N ILE A 18 6.67 -16.63 3.38
CA ILE A 18 5.22 -16.77 3.20
C ILE A 18 4.80 -18.21 3.46
N LYS A 19 5.47 -19.18 2.84
CA LYS A 19 5.14 -20.61 3.02
C LYS A 19 5.30 -21.05 4.47
N ARG A 20 6.34 -20.59 5.16
CA ARG A 20 6.58 -20.91 6.57
C ARG A 20 5.45 -20.34 7.44
N TYR A 21 5.19 -19.03 7.35
CA TYR A 21 4.14 -18.38 8.12
C TYR A 21 2.77 -19.03 7.87
N MET A 22 2.44 -19.26 6.61
CA MET A 22 1.17 -19.87 6.20
C MET A 22 0.93 -21.30 6.69
N ASN A 23 1.98 -22.10 6.87
CA ASN A 23 1.84 -23.52 7.24
C ASN A 23 2.17 -23.82 8.70
N GLN A 24 2.94 -22.95 9.37
CA GLN A 24 3.56 -23.29 10.66
C GLN A 24 3.26 -22.28 11.77
N GLU A 25 2.95 -21.03 11.44
CA GLU A 25 2.85 -19.96 12.44
C GLU A 25 1.43 -19.38 12.51
N VAL A 26 0.85 -19.04 11.36
CA VAL A 26 -0.54 -18.58 11.26
C VAL A 26 -1.47 -19.79 11.29
N THR A 27 -1.99 -20.11 12.48
CA THR A 27 -2.91 -21.25 12.68
C THR A 27 -4.35 -20.78 12.90
N ARG A 28 -5.32 -21.59 12.46
CA ARG A 28 -6.74 -21.42 12.85
C ARG A 28 -7.08 -22.28 14.07
N PRO A 29 -7.92 -21.78 15.01
CA PRO A 29 -8.49 -20.43 15.08
C PRO A 29 -7.41 -19.37 15.37
N TYR A 30 -7.53 -18.16 14.81
CA TYR A 30 -6.48 -17.14 14.85
C TYR A 30 -6.20 -16.61 16.26
N GLU A 31 -7.17 -16.73 17.16
CA GLU A 31 -7.08 -16.40 18.58
C GLU A 31 -6.01 -17.22 19.32
N ALA A 32 -5.66 -18.39 18.80
CA ALA A 32 -4.58 -19.23 19.33
C ALA A 32 -3.19 -18.84 18.79
N CYS A 33 -3.11 -17.92 17.82
CA CYS A 33 -1.87 -17.52 17.18
C CYS A 33 -1.15 -16.47 18.03
N ARG A 34 -0.06 -16.87 18.70
CA ARG A 34 0.80 -15.94 19.44
C ARG A 34 1.51 -14.99 18.47
N GLY A 35 1.50 -13.68 18.76
CA GLY A 35 2.11 -12.69 17.87
C GLY A 35 1.35 -12.52 16.55
N PHE A 36 0.06 -12.86 16.52
CA PHE A 36 -0.81 -12.80 15.34
C PHE A 36 -0.64 -11.49 14.56
N GLY A 37 -0.74 -10.34 15.22
CA GLY A 37 -0.64 -9.04 14.57
C GLY A 37 0.69 -8.81 13.86
N ASN A 38 1.81 -9.22 14.47
CA ASN A 38 3.13 -9.12 13.84
C ASN A 38 3.25 -10.03 12.63
N LEU A 39 2.79 -11.29 12.76
CA LEU A 39 2.84 -12.27 11.67
C LEU A 39 2.01 -11.86 10.47
N VAL A 40 0.81 -11.33 10.70
CA VAL A 40 -0.08 -10.89 9.62
C VAL A 40 0.47 -9.62 8.96
N ASP A 41 1.04 -8.69 9.73
CA ASP A 41 1.66 -7.48 9.18
C ASP A 41 2.89 -7.81 8.32
N ASP A 42 3.76 -8.71 8.78
CA ASP A 42 4.90 -9.19 7.98
C ASP A 42 4.42 -9.87 6.67
N LEU A 43 3.28 -10.55 6.69
CA LEU A 43 2.68 -11.14 5.49
C LEU A 43 2.15 -10.07 4.52
N VAL A 44 1.58 -8.96 5.03
CA VAL A 44 1.16 -7.82 4.19
C VAL A 44 2.35 -7.31 3.36
N ASP A 45 3.48 -7.07 4.02
CA ASP A 45 4.72 -6.61 3.39
C ASP A 45 5.30 -7.67 2.44
N ALA A 46 5.30 -8.93 2.86
CA ALA A 46 5.83 -10.01 2.03
C ALA A 46 5.05 -10.19 0.72
N PHE A 47 3.72 -10.08 0.74
CA PHE A 47 2.90 -10.14 -0.48
C PHE A 47 3.12 -8.91 -1.37
N HIS A 48 3.18 -7.72 -0.79
CA HIS A 48 3.51 -6.50 -1.54
C HIS A 48 4.86 -6.64 -2.27
N ASN A 49 5.91 -7.05 -1.55
CA ASN A 49 7.24 -7.21 -2.12
C ASN A 49 7.30 -8.36 -3.14
N ARG A 50 6.54 -9.44 -2.92
CA ARG A 50 6.43 -10.52 -3.91
C ARG A 50 5.79 -10.02 -5.21
N ALA A 51 4.80 -9.13 -5.13
CA ALA A 51 4.18 -8.51 -6.32
C ALA A 51 5.24 -7.79 -7.16
N LEU A 52 6.01 -6.89 -6.54
CA LEU A 52 7.08 -6.13 -7.21
C LEU A 52 8.05 -7.07 -7.92
N LEU A 53 8.55 -8.08 -7.19
CA LEU A 53 9.56 -9.00 -7.71
C LEU A 53 9.04 -9.89 -8.84
N ARG A 54 7.79 -10.36 -8.76
CA ARG A 54 7.16 -11.14 -9.83
C ARG A 54 7.06 -10.34 -11.12
N PHE A 55 6.66 -9.08 -11.03
CA PHE A 55 6.61 -8.20 -12.18
C PHE A 55 8.02 -7.92 -12.74
N LEU A 56 8.95 -7.46 -11.90
CA LEU A 56 10.29 -7.07 -12.36
C LEU A 56 11.11 -8.23 -12.95
N LEU A 57 10.91 -9.46 -12.45
CA LEU A 57 11.66 -10.63 -12.94
C LEU A 57 11.00 -11.32 -14.13
N ASN A 58 9.66 -11.35 -14.19
CA ASN A 58 8.93 -12.22 -15.12
C ASN A 58 7.85 -11.48 -15.92
N ALA A 59 7.68 -10.17 -15.75
CA ALA A 59 6.56 -9.38 -16.29
C ALA A 59 5.18 -9.99 -15.96
N ASP A 60 5.06 -10.65 -14.80
CA ASP A 60 3.83 -11.32 -14.38
C ASP A 60 2.81 -10.31 -13.84
N VAL A 61 2.06 -9.69 -14.75
CA VAL A 61 1.02 -8.70 -14.44
C VAL A 61 -0.12 -9.31 -13.62
N ASP A 62 -0.53 -10.54 -13.92
CA ASP A 62 -1.63 -11.19 -13.20
C ASP A 62 -1.21 -11.53 -11.76
N GLY A 63 -0.02 -12.10 -11.58
CA GLY A 63 0.55 -12.39 -10.27
C GLY A 63 0.82 -11.14 -9.44
N PHE A 64 1.22 -10.04 -10.09
CA PHE A 64 1.37 -8.73 -9.44
C PHE A 64 0.06 -8.27 -8.78
N PHE A 65 -1.03 -8.16 -9.55
CA PHE A 65 -2.30 -7.70 -9.01
C PHE A 65 -2.96 -8.70 -8.05
N GLU A 66 -2.76 -10.01 -8.25
CA GLU A 66 -3.20 -11.01 -7.28
C GLU A 66 -2.53 -10.79 -5.91
N ASP A 67 -1.22 -10.53 -5.90
CA ASP A 67 -0.46 -10.31 -4.67
C ASP A 67 -0.79 -8.97 -3.99
N LEU A 68 -1.08 -7.91 -4.75
CA LEU A 68 -1.59 -6.66 -4.17
C LEU A 68 -2.92 -6.87 -3.45
N ASN A 69 -3.87 -7.58 -4.08
CA ASN A 69 -5.14 -7.92 -3.45
C ASN A 69 -4.92 -8.83 -2.23
N ARG A 70 -3.98 -9.77 -2.31
CA ARG A 70 -3.63 -10.66 -1.20
C ARG A 70 -3.06 -9.90 0.00
N SER A 71 -2.18 -8.94 -0.23
CA SER A 71 -1.65 -8.03 0.79
C SER A 71 -2.78 -7.28 1.50
N ALA A 72 -3.69 -6.67 0.73
CA ALA A 72 -4.85 -5.96 1.29
C ALA A 72 -5.83 -6.86 2.06
N LEU A 73 -6.14 -8.05 1.54
CA LEU A 73 -6.99 -9.03 2.25
C LEU A 73 -6.32 -9.52 3.54
N THR A 74 -4.99 -9.63 3.55
CA THR A 74 -4.20 -10.02 4.73
C THR A 74 -4.28 -8.92 5.78
N TYR A 75 -4.22 -7.66 5.38
CA TYR A 75 -4.45 -6.53 6.28
C TYR A 75 -5.89 -6.48 6.80
N LEU A 76 -6.89 -6.80 5.96
CA LEU A 76 -8.28 -6.93 6.42
C LEU A 76 -8.42 -8.01 7.50
N THR A 77 -7.67 -9.11 7.38
CA THR A 77 -7.57 -10.17 8.40
C THR A 77 -6.99 -9.65 9.72
N LEU A 78 -5.95 -8.80 9.65
CA LEU A 78 -5.40 -8.11 10.82
C LEU A 78 -6.46 -7.23 11.51
N LEU A 79 -7.21 -6.45 10.74
CA LEU A 79 -8.28 -5.59 11.27
C LEU A 79 -9.41 -6.39 11.93
N LYS A 80 -9.84 -7.49 11.31
CA LYS A 80 -10.86 -8.37 11.91
C LYS A 80 -10.35 -8.99 13.21
N GLY A 81 -9.08 -9.40 13.27
CA GLY A 81 -8.45 -9.89 14.50
C GLY A 81 -8.37 -8.84 15.60
N TYR A 82 -8.05 -7.59 15.26
CA TYR A 82 -8.08 -6.48 16.21
C TYR A 82 -9.46 -6.32 16.87
N HIS A 83 -10.54 -6.36 16.07
CA HIS A 83 -11.92 -6.28 16.60
C HIS A 83 -12.38 -7.52 17.36
N GLN A 84 -11.75 -8.67 17.14
CA GLN A 84 -11.97 -9.91 17.89
C GLN A 84 -11.03 -10.07 19.08
N HIS A 85 -10.28 -9.02 19.46
CA HIS A 85 -9.34 -9.03 20.58
C HIS A 85 -8.21 -10.07 20.45
N CYS A 86 -7.83 -10.42 19.21
CA CYS A 86 -6.56 -11.11 18.95
C CYS A 86 -5.37 -10.22 19.33
N ASP A 87 -4.18 -10.82 19.40
CA ASP A 87 -2.91 -10.15 19.69
C ASP A 87 -2.50 -9.18 18.56
N VAL A 88 -3.13 -8.00 18.49
CA VAL A 88 -2.90 -6.94 17.50
C VAL A 88 -2.73 -5.59 18.19
N GLU A 89 -1.57 -4.97 17.99
CA GLU A 89 -1.31 -3.62 18.50
C GLU A 89 -2.18 -2.56 17.79
N LYS A 90 -2.71 -1.59 18.57
CA LYS A 90 -3.54 -0.48 18.05
C LYS A 90 -2.84 0.32 16.95
N THR A 91 -1.52 0.48 17.05
CA THR A 91 -0.70 1.18 16.04
C THR A 91 -0.70 0.46 14.69
N ARG A 92 -0.68 -0.88 14.65
CA ARG A 92 -0.74 -1.66 13.41
C ARG A 92 -2.10 -1.55 12.73
N ALA A 93 -3.18 -1.56 13.50
CA ALA A 93 -4.53 -1.40 12.97
C ALA A 93 -4.85 0.01 12.43
N ASN A 94 -4.00 1.01 12.69
CA ASN A 94 -4.41 2.42 12.56
C ASN A 94 -3.35 3.36 11.94
N ALA A 95 -2.06 3.18 12.22
CA ALA A 95 -0.99 4.06 11.74
C ALA A 95 -0.28 3.53 10.48
N TYR A 96 -0.08 2.22 10.36
CA TYR A 96 0.72 1.60 9.29
C TYR A 96 -0.13 1.03 8.17
N THR A 97 -1.01 1.87 7.64
CA THR A 97 -2.15 1.39 6.84
C THR A 97 -2.14 1.92 5.40
N ALA A 98 -1.20 2.83 5.11
CA ALA A 98 -0.95 3.37 3.78
C ALA A 98 -0.63 2.28 2.76
N LEU A 99 0.30 1.36 3.08
CA LEU A 99 0.73 0.30 2.15
C LEU A 99 -0.42 -0.63 1.71
N PRO A 100 -1.19 -1.26 2.62
CA PRO A 100 -2.29 -2.13 2.20
C PRO A 100 -3.39 -1.37 1.46
N LEU A 101 -3.63 -0.09 1.80
CA LEU A 101 -4.54 0.76 1.05
C LEU A 101 -4.01 1.09 -0.36
N ALA A 102 -2.73 1.42 -0.49
CA ALA A 102 -2.11 1.61 -1.79
C ALA A 102 -2.21 0.34 -2.65
N CYS A 103 -1.96 -0.84 -2.08
CA CYS A 103 -2.09 -2.11 -2.80
C CYS A 103 -3.51 -2.32 -3.36
N VAL A 104 -4.54 -2.14 -2.53
CA VAL A 104 -5.93 -2.34 -2.98
C VAL A 104 -6.39 -1.29 -3.98
N LEU A 105 -5.94 -0.04 -3.82
CA LEU A 105 -6.25 1.05 -4.73
C LEU A 105 -5.54 0.91 -6.08
N ALA A 106 -4.27 0.51 -6.09
CA ALA A 106 -3.54 0.20 -7.30
C ALA A 106 -4.17 -0.96 -8.09
N ALA A 107 -4.77 -1.94 -7.40
CA ALA A 107 -5.53 -3.03 -8.02
C ALA A 107 -6.99 -2.68 -8.36
N ASP A 108 -7.42 -1.44 -8.12
CA ASP A 108 -8.80 -0.93 -8.28
C ASP A 108 -9.88 -1.79 -7.60
N ASN A 109 -9.56 -2.38 -6.44
CA ASN A 109 -10.51 -3.19 -5.68
C ASN A 109 -11.23 -2.38 -4.60
N ILE A 110 -12.11 -1.51 -5.06
CA ILE A 110 -12.80 -0.51 -4.24
C ILE A 110 -13.73 -1.10 -3.19
N PRO A 111 -14.47 -2.20 -3.45
CA PRO A 111 -15.21 -2.88 -2.39
C PRO A 111 -14.31 -3.26 -1.21
N LEU A 112 -13.11 -3.81 -1.47
CA LEU A 112 -12.16 -4.17 -0.42
C LEU A 112 -11.59 -2.94 0.30
N ALA A 113 -11.27 -1.87 -0.44
CA ALA A 113 -10.81 -0.62 0.17
C ALA A 113 -11.85 -0.03 1.15
N ARG A 114 -13.14 -0.13 0.82
CA ARG A 114 -14.24 0.28 1.70
C ARG A 114 -14.39 -0.62 2.92
N GLU A 115 -14.23 -1.94 2.77
CA GLU A 115 -14.26 -2.87 3.90
C GLU A 115 -13.12 -2.58 4.89
N ILE A 116 -11.90 -2.34 4.37
CA ILE A 116 -10.75 -1.90 5.16
C ILE A 116 -11.08 -0.58 5.89
N ASP A 117 -11.56 0.45 5.19
CA ASP A 117 -11.93 1.73 5.81
C ASP A 117 -12.97 1.57 6.93
N SER A 118 -13.95 0.68 6.75
CA SER A 118 -15.02 0.46 7.72
C SER A 118 -14.53 -0.12 9.04
N LEU A 119 -13.46 -0.92 9.02
CA LEU A 119 -12.88 -1.55 10.21
C LEU A 119 -11.71 -0.77 10.81
N MET A 120 -11.08 0.12 10.04
CA MET A 120 -9.97 0.91 10.56
C MET A 120 -10.43 1.91 11.63
N PRO A 121 -9.74 1.98 12.79
CA PRO A 121 -10.03 2.97 13.82
C PRO A 121 -10.03 4.41 13.27
N ARG A 122 -10.81 5.28 13.91
CA ARG A 122 -11.00 6.69 13.48
C ARG A 122 -10.16 7.68 14.28
N GLU A 123 -9.48 7.23 15.32
CA GLU A 123 -8.67 8.06 16.22
C GLU A 123 -7.37 7.34 16.59
N LEU A 124 -6.27 8.08 16.65
CA LEU A 124 -4.96 7.59 17.08
C LEU A 124 -4.44 8.41 18.25
N GLU A 125 -4.17 7.75 19.37
CA GLU A 125 -3.63 8.37 20.60
C GLU A 125 -2.09 8.22 20.68
N VAL A 126 -1.42 8.19 19.54
CA VAL A 126 0.03 8.01 19.43
C VAL A 126 0.61 9.18 18.63
N PRO A 127 1.05 10.27 19.29
CA PRO A 127 1.50 11.49 18.64
C PRO A 127 2.60 11.28 17.59
N GLU A 128 3.54 10.36 17.86
CA GLU A 128 4.69 10.05 17.01
C GLU A 128 4.29 9.44 15.66
N ARG A 129 3.04 9.00 15.53
CA ARG A 129 2.47 8.36 14.34
C ARG A 129 1.36 9.18 13.70
N ARG A 130 1.16 10.41 14.15
CA ARG A 130 0.09 11.30 13.68
C ARG A 130 0.18 11.57 12.19
N ASN A 131 1.38 11.80 11.67
CA ASN A 131 1.61 12.09 10.25
C ASN A 131 1.10 10.98 9.32
N MET A 132 1.47 9.72 9.58
CA MET A 132 1.05 8.55 8.81
C MET A 132 -0.45 8.30 8.93
N PHE A 133 -1.01 8.52 10.12
CA PHE A 133 -2.45 8.45 10.34
C PHE A 133 -3.20 9.49 9.52
N VAL A 134 -2.79 10.76 9.55
CA VAL A 134 -3.40 11.84 8.78
C VAL A 134 -3.29 11.57 7.28
N TYR A 135 -2.11 11.22 6.80
CA TYR A 135 -1.89 10.83 5.40
C TYR A 135 -2.86 9.73 4.96
N THR A 136 -2.98 8.69 5.78
CA THR A 136 -3.85 7.56 5.45
C THR A 136 -5.33 7.94 5.50
N ARG A 137 -5.75 8.84 6.39
CA ARG A 137 -7.13 9.37 6.38
C ARG A 137 -7.47 10.06 5.05
N VAL A 138 -6.53 10.78 4.45
CA VAL A 138 -6.73 11.38 3.12
C VAL A 138 -6.92 10.29 2.06
N LEU A 139 -6.06 9.28 2.03
CA LEU A 139 -6.20 8.14 1.10
C LEU A 139 -7.55 7.44 1.24
N ARG A 140 -7.99 7.19 2.48
CA ARG A 140 -9.30 6.58 2.78
C ARG A 140 -10.45 7.43 2.25
N ALA A 141 -10.42 8.74 2.50
CA ALA A 141 -11.45 9.67 2.04
C ALA A 141 -11.51 9.75 0.51
N LEU A 142 -10.35 9.71 -0.17
CA LEU A 142 -10.30 9.61 -1.63
C LEU A 142 -10.87 8.28 -2.14
N ALA A 143 -10.57 7.17 -1.47
CA ALA A 143 -11.05 5.84 -1.83
C ALA A 143 -12.58 5.71 -1.71
N THR A 144 -13.17 6.30 -0.66
CA THR A 144 -14.62 6.26 -0.43
C THR A 144 -15.37 7.27 -1.32
N GLY A 145 -14.72 8.37 -1.70
CA GLY A 145 -15.32 9.46 -2.47
C GLY A 145 -16.18 10.41 -1.65
N ASP A 146 -16.06 10.38 -0.32
CA ASP A 146 -16.75 11.31 0.57
C ASP A 146 -16.04 12.67 0.56
N GLU A 147 -16.56 13.61 -0.25
CA GLU A 147 -15.97 14.95 -0.42
C GLU A 147 -16.00 15.78 0.87
N GLN A 148 -16.98 15.57 1.77
CA GLN A 148 -17.04 16.30 3.04
C GLN A 148 -15.93 15.83 3.97
N THR A 149 -15.79 14.51 4.11
CA THR A 149 -14.69 13.92 4.89
C THR A 149 -13.35 14.31 4.28
N LEU A 150 -13.22 14.26 2.95
CA LEU A 150 -11.99 14.60 2.23
C LEU A 150 -11.55 16.03 2.52
N ALA A 151 -12.45 17.01 2.41
CA ALA A 151 -12.15 18.40 2.69
C ALA A 151 -11.68 18.61 4.15
N MET A 152 -12.31 17.93 5.11
CA MET A 152 -11.95 18.01 6.52
C MET A 152 -10.56 17.40 6.79
N VAL A 153 -10.29 16.19 6.31
CA VAL A 153 -9.01 15.51 6.60
C VAL A 153 -7.84 16.13 5.84
N PHE A 154 -8.09 16.73 4.68
CA PHE A 154 -7.03 17.36 3.90
C PHE A 154 -6.54 18.68 4.50
N GLN A 155 -7.37 19.40 5.26
CA GLN A 155 -6.96 20.65 5.92
C GLN A 155 -5.77 20.46 6.87
N GLU A 156 -5.69 19.32 7.56
CA GLU A 156 -4.59 19.02 8.49
C GLU A 156 -3.37 18.40 7.80
N ALA A 157 -3.51 17.82 6.60
CA ALA A 157 -2.48 17.00 5.98
C ALA A 157 -1.18 17.77 5.67
N PRO A 158 -1.19 18.95 5.01
CA PRO A 158 0.06 19.67 4.70
C PRO A 158 0.91 20.00 5.92
N ALA A 159 0.29 20.33 7.05
CA ALA A 159 1.01 20.64 8.28
C ALA A 159 1.45 19.38 9.04
N ALA A 160 0.58 18.36 9.10
CA ALA A 160 0.85 17.14 9.84
C ALA A 160 1.86 16.22 9.14
N CYS A 161 2.07 16.38 7.84
CA CYS A 161 2.88 15.49 7.01
C CYS A 161 4.27 16.04 6.66
N THR A 162 4.81 16.94 7.47
CA THR A 162 6.13 17.53 7.26
C THR A 162 7.25 16.66 7.83
N GLY A 163 8.43 16.71 7.20
CA GLY A 163 9.67 16.14 7.74
C GLY A 163 9.78 14.62 7.79
N TRP A 164 8.84 13.88 7.18
CA TRP A 164 8.97 12.43 6.97
C TRP A 164 9.28 12.14 5.51
N PHE A 165 10.13 11.13 5.29
CA PHE A 165 10.58 10.70 3.96
C PHE A 165 9.46 10.69 2.92
N ARG A 166 9.59 11.61 1.95
CA ARG A 166 8.70 11.82 0.79
C ARG A 166 7.23 12.13 1.10
N LEU A 167 6.87 12.38 2.34
CA LEU A 167 5.47 12.54 2.72
C LEU A 167 4.89 13.86 2.20
N GLU A 168 5.72 14.90 2.07
CA GLU A 168 5.35 16.20 1.52
C GLU A 168 5.02 16.09 0.02
N GLU A 169 5.85 15.36 -0.73
CA GLU A 169 5.64 15.07 -2.15
C GLU A 169 4.37 14.26 -2.36
N LYS A 170 4.12 13.24 -1.53
CA LYS A 170 2.87 12.48 -1.56
C LYS A 170 1.67 13.40 -1.29
N VAL A 171 1.74 14.28 -0.29
CA VAL A 171 0.66 15.24 -0.01
C VAL A 171 0.44 16.21 -1.18
N ALA A 172 1.49 16.63 -1.89
CA ALA A 172 1.35 17.44 -3.10
C ALA A 172 0.58 16.70 -4.21
N VAL A 173 0.84 15.40 -4.41
CA VAL A 173 0.04 14.57 -5.34
C VAL A 173 -1.42 14.53 -4.89
N LEU A 174 -1.66 14.32 -3.60
CA LEU A 174 -3.02 14.29 -3.02
C LEU A 174 -3.74 15.64 -3.17
N ASP A 175 -3.04 16.78 -3.09
CA ASP A 175 -3.63 18.11 -3.30
C ASP A 175 -4.21 18.26 -4.72
N GLY A 176 -3.45 17.85 -5.73
CA GLY A 176 -3.91 17.82 -7.12
C GLY A 176 -5.16 16.94 -7.29
N LEU A 177 -5.17 15.77 -6.65
CA LEU A 177 -6.34 14.89 -6.64
C LEU A 177 -7.55 15.55 -5.97
N VAL A 178 -7.38 16.09 -4.76
CA VAL A 178 -8.45 16.73 -3.98
C VAL A 178 -9.10 17.87 -4.77
N ARG A 179 -8.27 18.76 -5.32
CA ARG A 179 -8.71 19.92 -6.10
C ARG A 179 -9.20 19.57 -7.50
N ARG A 180 -9.01 18.32 -7.95
CA ARG A 180 -9.28 17.87 -9.31
C ARG A 180 -8.51 18.70 -10.35
N ASP A 181 -7.28 19.08 -10.01
CA ASP A 181 -6.37 19.81 -10.86
C ASP A 181 -5.45 18.81 -11.57
N GLU A 182 -5.76 18.53 -12.84
CA GLU A 182 -5.01 17.57 -13.66
C GLU A 182 -3.54 17.98 -13.84
N ALA A 183 -3.28 19.28 -14.02
CA ALA A 183 -1.92 19.79 -14.24
C ALA A 183 -1.09 19.66 -12.96
N ALA A 184 -1.65 20.09 -11.82
CA ALA A 184 -1.00 19.95 -10.52
C ALA A 184 -0.77 18.49 -10.16
N PHE A 185 -1.77 17.61 -10.39
CA PHE A 185 -1.62 16.17 -10.17
C PHE A 185 -0.45 15.58 -10.94
N ASN A 186 -0.38 15.82 -12.26
CA ASN A 186 0.67 15.26 -13.11
C ASN A 186 2.06 15.83 -12.74
N GLN A 187 2.15 17.13 -12.44
CA GLN A 187 3.39 17.77 -12.02
C GLN A 187 3.89 17.20 -10.70
N SER A 188 3.04 17.10 -9.69
CA SER A 188 3.40 16.57 -8.38
C SER A 188 3.71 15.08 -8.43
N LEU A 189 3.00 14.30 -9.24
CA LEU A 189 3.28 12.87 -9.41
C LEU A 189 4.67 12.66 -10.04
N LEU A 190 5.01 13.44 -11.07
CA LEU A 190 6.32 13.38 -11.69
C LEU A 190 7.43 13.80 -10.71
N ALA A 191 7.21 14.87 -9.93
CA ALA A 191 8.16 15.30 -8.89
C ALA A 191 8.38 14.20 -7.83
N TYR A 192 7.30 13.58 -7.35
CA TYR A 192 7.36 12.44 -6.43
C TYR A 192 8.19 11.30 -7.00
N LEU A 193 7.92 10.90 -8.25
CA LEU A 193 8.62 9.80 -8.89
C LEU A 193 10.10 10.11 -9.18
N ASN A 194 10.41 11.32 -9.64
CA ASN A 194 11.78 11.76 -9.89
C ASN A 194 12.62 11.82 -8.61
N SER A 195 11.99 12.06 -7.45
CA SER A 195 12.71 12.08 -6.17
C SER A 195 13.40 10.74 -5.84
N PHE A 196 12.98 9.62 -6.44
CA PHE A 196 13.65 8.32 -6.31
C PHE A 196 14.97 8.25 -7.09
N GLU A 197 15.17 9.10 -8.08
CA GLU A 197 16.44 9.15 -8.85
C GLU A 197 17.55 9.83 -8.05
N GLU A 198 17.16 10.70 -7.12
CA GLU A 198 18.06 11.50 -6.26
C GLU A 198 18.46 10.77 -4.97
N LEU A 199 17.99 9.54 -4.78
CA LEU A 199 18.33 8.71 -3.62
C LEU A 199 19.83 8.48 -3.51
N ASP A 200 20.36 8.65 -2.29
CA ASP A 200 21.69 8.17 -1.96
C ASP A 200 21.72 6.63 -1.78
N GLU A 201 22.91 6.08 -1.52
CA GLU A 201 23.10 4.62 -1.41
C GLU A 201 22.41 4.07 -0.15
N ASP A 202 22.49 4.77 0.98
CA ASP A 202 21.92 4.34 2.26
C ASP A 202 20.39 4.30 2.16
N GLU A 203 19.78 5.34 1.60
CA GLU A 203 18.33 5.39 1.39
C GLU A 203 17.86 4.31 0.39
N ARG A 204 18.65 3.96 -0.63
CA ARG A 204 18.33 2.86 -1.55
C ARG A 204 18.38 1.50 -0.86
N GLU A 205 19.28 1.32 0.10
CA GLU A 205 19.38 0.08 0.88
C GLU A 205 18.19 -0.11 1.83
N GLU A 206 17.59 0.98 2.31
CA GLU A 206 16.37 0.94 3.12
C GLU A 206 15.10 0.60 2.31
N LEU A 207 15.13 0.77 0.99
CA LEU A 207 14.00 0.42 0.13
C LEU A 207 13.81 -1.09 0.02
N SER A 208 12.54 -1.50 -0.04
CA SER A 208 12.21 -2.87 -0.40
C SER A 208 12.75 -3.23 -1.79
N PRO A 209 13.24 -4.47 -2.01
CA PRO A 209 13.81 -4.86 -3.30
C PRO A 209 12.88 -4.57 -4.49
N GLY A 210 13.33 -3.71 -5.40
CA GLY A 210 12.59 -3.32 -6.60
C GLY A 210 11.66 -2.12 -6.43
N ALA A 211 11.52 -1.57 -5.22
CA ALA A 211 10.74 -0.35 -4.97
C ALA A 211 11.36 0.91 -5.61
N ASP A 212 12.63 0.85 -6.03
CA ASP A 212 13.33 1.87 -6.81
C ASP A 212 13.05 1.79 -8.33
N ASP A 213 12.37 0.74 -8.78
CA ASP A 213 11.99 0.51 -10.18
C ASP A 213 10.48 0.52 -10.42
N LEU A 214 9.67 0.37 -9.37
CA LEU A 214 8.21 0.29 -9.44
C LEU A 214 7.58 0.79 -8.13
N ASP A 215 6.63 1.72 -8.21
CA ASP A 215 5.97 2.29 -7.04
C ASP A 215 4.45 2.00 -7.06
N VAL A 216 3.99 1.23 -6.07
CA VAL A 216 2.57 0.83 -5.94
C VAL A 216 1.69 1.99 -5.47
N GLU A 217 2.24 2.93 -4.71
CA GLU A 217 1.47 4.10 -4.23
C GLU A 217 1.24 5.10 -5.36
N ALA A 218 2.21 5.28 -6.26
CA ALA A 218 2.05 6.01 -7.51
C ALA A 218 0.98 5.37 -8.41
N LEU A 219 0.95 4.04 -8.52
CA LEU A 219 -0.13 3.33 -9.22
C LEU A 219 -1.48 3.58 -8.54
N ALA A 220 -1.55 3.58 -7.20
CA ALA A 220 -2.75 3.92 -6.46
C ALA A 220 -3.22 5.36 -6.74
N PHE A 221 -2.31 6.33 -6.78
CA PHE A 221 -2.63 7.71 -7.15
C PHE A 221 -3.20 7.81 -8.57
N VAL A 222 -2.65 7.06 -9.52
CA VAL A 222 -3.17 6.99 -10.90
C VAL A 222 -4.59 6.45 -10.93
N GLN A 223 -4.90 5.39 -10.17
CA GLN A 223 -6.26 4.86 -10.10
C GLN A 223 -7.24 5.85 -9.44
N LEU A 224 -6.81 6.54 -8.38
CA LEU A 224 -7.59 7.61 -7.75
C LEU A 224 -7.83 8.79 -8.71
N ALA A 225 -6.82 9.19 -9.49
CA ALA A 225 -6.92 10.25 -10.50
C ALA A 225 -7.99 9.93 -11.54
N ARG A 226 -7.95 8.71 -12.11
CA ARG A 226 -8.92 8.22 -13.10
C ARG A 226 -10.35 8.28 -12.56
N LYS A 227 -10.55 7.86 -11.31
CA LYS A 227 -11.85 7.90 -10.62
C LYS A 227 -12.38 9.32 -10.41
N ARG A 228 -11.48 10.30 -10.33
CA ARG A 228 -11.82 11.72 -10.24
C ARG A 228 -11.88 12.40 -11.60
N GLY A 229 -11.74 11.66 -12.70
CA GLY A 229 -11.82 12.16 -14.07
C GLY A 229 -10.56 12.90 -14.54
N LEU A 230 -9.41 12.68 -13.89
CA LEU A 230 -8.13 13.27 -14.28
C LEU A 230 -7.36 12.30 -15.17
N ALA A 231 -6.78 12.82 -16.26
CA ALA A 231 -5.93 12.05 -17.16
C ALA A 231 -4.48 12.02 -16.65
N LEU A 232 -3.87 10.83 -16.75
CA LEU A 232 -2.41 10.71 -16.65
C LEU A 232 -1.81 11.17 -17.99
N THR A 233 -0.97 12.19 -17.95
CA THR A 233 -0.25 12.73 -19.12
C THR A 233 1.26 12.54 -19.02
N THR A 234 1.76 12.19 -17.83
CA THR A 234 3.18 11.92 -17.59
C THR A 234 3.50 10.44 -17.73
N GLY A 235 4.62 10.14 -18.39
CA GLY A 235 5.22 8.80 -18.42
C GLY A 235 6.43 8.72 -17.49
N HIS A 236 6.60 7.60 -16.78
CA HIS A 236 7.73 7.37 -15.90
C HIS A 236 8.08 5.88 -15.82
N ARG A 237 9.37 5.54 -15.64
CA ARG A 237 9.84 4.14 -15.60
C ARG A 237 9.19 3.31 -14.48
N MET A 238 8.87 3.96 -13.36
CA MET A 238 8.20 3.36 -12.20
C MET A 238 6.68 3.20 -12.38
N LEU A 239 6.14 3.60 -13.53
CA LEU A 239 4.74 3.43 -13.92
C LEU A 239 4.66 2.66 -15.25
N PRO A 240 4.97 1.36 -15.26
CA PRO A 240 4.94 0.54 -16.48
C PRO A 240 3.55 0.56 -17.12
N PRO A 241 3.42 0.76 -18.45
CA PRO A 241 2.13 0.81 -19.14
C PRO A 241 1.23 -0.40 -18.88
N GLU A 242 1.82 -1.58 -18.68
CA GLU A 242 1.12 -2.84 -18.41
C GLU A 242 0.39 -2.86 -17.05
N LEU A 243 0.82 -2.01 -16.11
CA LEU A 243 0.26 -1.88 -14.76
C LEU A 243 -0.66 -0.67 -14.61
N ILE A 244 -0.68 0.24 -15.58
CA ILE A 244 -1.57 1.40 -15.58
C ILE A 244 -3.05 0.96 -15.63
N GLU A 245 -3.36 -0.10 -16.38
CA GLU A 245 -4.69 -0.71 -16.38
C GLU A 245 -4.80 -1.78 -15.28
N PRO A 246 -5.59 -1.53 -14.22
CA PRO A 246 -5.65 -2.42 -13.07
C PRO A 246 -6.38 -3.72 -13.40
N ARG A 247 -6.04 -4.79 -12.67
CA ARG A 247 -6.78 -6.07 -12.73
C ARG A 247 -7.26 -6.45 -11.34
N SER A 248 -8.56 -6.52 -11.13
CA SER A 248 -9.12 -7.08 -9.90
C SER A 248 -9.00 -8.61 -9.93
N ARG A 249 -7.88 -9.14 -9.45
CA ARG A 249 -7.58 -10.57 -9.33
C ARG A 249 -7.60 -10.96 -7.86
N ILE A 250 -8.66 -11.63 -7.44
CA ILE A 250 -8.75 -12.18 -6.08
C ILE A 250 -8.00 -13.52 -6.03
N PRO A 251 -7.13 -13.74 -5.03
CA PRO A 251 -6.51 -15.04 -4.78
C PRO A 251 -7.54 -16.17 -4.71
N ARG A 252 -7.28 -17.28 -5.40
CA ARG A 252 -8.21 -18.44 -5.47
C ARG A 252 -7.85 -19.59 -4.55
N ASP A 253 -6.71 -19.51 -3.87
CA ASP A 253 -6.23 -20.55 -2.95
C ASP A 253 -6.92 -20.50 -1.58
N GLY A 254 -7.93 -19.64 -1.44
CA GLY A 254 -8.73 -19.53 -0.22
C GLY A 254 -8.01 -18.80 0.91
N TYR A 255 -6.86 -18.16 0.67
CA TYR A 255 -6.18 -17.32 1.65
C TYR A 255 -6.19 -15.83 1.25
N PRO A 256 -6.36 -14.92 2.22
CA PRO A 256 -6.71 -15.19 3.61
C PRO A 256 -8.17 -15.61 3.74
N ALA A 257 -8.42 -16.67 4.49
CA ALA A 257 -9.77 -16.99 4.92
C ALA A 257 -9.93 -16.60 6.38
N TRP A 258 -10.88 -15.70 6.59
CA TRP A 258 -11.47 -15.45 7.89
C TRP A 258 -12.66 -16.41 8.06
N PRO A 259 -12.81 -17.10 9.20
CA PRO A 259 -13.97 -17.94 9.47
C PRO A 259 -15.28 -17.15 9.53
#